data_AF-H5YAC5-F1
#
_entry.id   AF-H5YAC5-F1
#
_cell.length_a   1.000
_cell.length_b   1.000
_cell.length_c   1.000
_cell.angle_alpha   90.00
_cell.angle_beta   90.00
_cell.angle_gamma   90.00
#
_symmetry.space_group_name_H-M   'P 1'
#
loop_
_entity.id
_entity.type
_entity.pdbx_description
1 polymer ?
#
loop_
_entity_poly.entity_id
_entity_poly.type
_entity_poly.pdbx_seq_one_letter_code
_entity_poly.pdbx_strand_id
1 'polypeptide(L)'
;MPTEIPVADLWPPPYLIRAARGLVGIDQATLAEYAHVSRKAIVALENDESVALDYRRVAVLEKVCACLEKRGVEFIKAVGGKGEGVRLSRPKRR
;
A
#
# COMPACT_ATOMS: atom_id res chain seq x y z
N MET A 1 5.26 -0.35 -25.08
CA MET A 1 4.17 -0.37 -24.06
C MET A 1 4.47 0.75 -23.07
N PRO A 2 3.48 1.51 -22.58
CA PRO A 2 3.74 2.53 -21.57
C PRO A 2 4.50 1.88 -20.41
N THR A 3 5.68 2.39 -20.11
CA THR A 3 6.54 1.86 -19.04
C THR A 3 6.04 2.26 -17.66
N GLU A 4 5.17 3.27 -17.61
CA GLU A 4 4.64 3.93 -16.42
C GLU A 4 3.11 3.91 -16.44
N ILE A 5 2.53 3.67 -15.27
CA ILE A 5 1.09 3.63 -15.03
C ILE A 5 0.74 4.83 -14.14
N PRO A 6 -0.21 5.69 -14.54
CA PRO A 6 -0.65 6.82 -13.72
C PRO A 6 -1.15 6.36 -12.35
N VAL A 7 -0.76 7.05 -11.28
CA VAL A 7 -1.20 6.72 -9.91
C VAL A 7 -2.72 6.83 -9.76
N ALA A 8 -3.37 7.71 -10.54
CA ALA A 8 -4.83 7.82 -10.59
C ALA A 8 -5.53 6.53 -11.06
N ASP A 9 -4.83 5.69 -11.83
CA ASP A 9 -5.35 4.41 -12.33
C ASP A 9 -4.96 3.23 -11.41
N LEU A 10 -4.16 3.46 -10.37
CA LEU A 10 -3.71 2.44 -9.44
C LEU A 10 -4.63 2.35 -8.22
N TRP A 11 -4.97 1.11 -7.87
CA TRP A 11 -5.70 0.84 -6.64
C TRP A 11 -5.06 -0.32 -5.86
N PRO A 12 -4.79 -0.13 -4.54
CA PRO A 12 -4.76 1.12 -3.78
C PRO A 12 -3.59 2.04 -4.16
N PRO A 13 -3.69 3.36 -4.00
CA PRO A 13 -2.57 4.27 -4.24
C PRO A 13 -1.44 4.11 -3.21
N PRO A 14 -0.16 4.42 -3.56
CA PRO A 14 1.01 4.14 -2.74
C PRO A 14 1.01 4.79 -1.34
N TYR A 15 0.47 6.00 -1.20
CA TYR A 15 0.48 6.71 0.07
C TYR A 15 -0.36 6.01 1.15
N LEU A 16 -1.34 5.17 0.77
CA LEU A 16 -2.14 4.38 1.73
C LEU A 16 -1.33 3.27 2.41
N ILE A 17 -0.19 2.87 1.83
CA ILE A 17 0.68 1.82 2.41
C ILE A 17 1.20 2.23 3.78
N ARG A 18 1.64 3.47 3.93
CA ARG A 18 2.13 4.00 5.21
C ARG A 18 1.03 3.98 6.28
N ALA A 19 -0.18 4.38 5.91
CA ALA A 19 -1.33 4.37 6.82
C ALA A 19 -1.74 2.95 7.22
N ALA A 20 -1.82 2.03 6.24
CA ALA A 20 -2.09 0.62 6.46
C ALA A 20 -1.09 -0.02 7.42
N ARG A 21 0.22 0.25 7.20
CA ARG A 21 1.30 -0.23 8.05
C ARG A 21 1.16 0.27 9.50
N GLY A 22 0.79 1.55 9.67
CA GLY A 22 0.50 2.14 10.98
C GLY A 22 -0.62 1.41 11.74
N LEU A 23 -1.69 1.00 11.05
CA LEU A 23 -2.82 0.29 11.68
C LEU A 23 -2.42 -1.09 12.23
N VAL A 24 -1.63 -1.84 11.47
CA VAL A 24 -1.14 -3.18 11.87
C VAL A 24 0.05 -3.11 12.81
N GLY A 25 0.69 -1.94 12.96
CA GLY A 25 1.74 -1.71 13.96
C GLY A 25 3.08 -2.37 13.63
N ILE A 26 3.43 -2.46 12.35
CA ILE A 26 4.73 -3.02 11.91
C ILE A 26 5.63 -1.94 11.32
N ASP A 27 6.94 -2.19 11.31
CA ASP A 27 7.90 -1.31 10.64
C ASP A 27 8.10 -1.67 9.16
N GLN A 28 8.91 -0.88 8.44
CA GLN A 28 9.18 -1.09 7.02
C GLN A 28 9.99 -2.37 6.75
N ALA A 29 10.84 -2.78 7.69
CA ALA A 29 11.67 -3.98 7.54
C ALA A 29 10.82 -5.25 7.64
N THR A 30 9.94 -5.28 8.64
CA THR A 30 8.95 -6.33 8.87
C THR A 30 7.99 -6.44 7.68
N LEU A 31 7.48 -5.31 7.17
CA LEU A 31 6.63 -5.31 5.98
C LEU A 31 7.38 -5.85 4.75
N ALA A 32 8.65 -5.48 4.56
CA ALA A 32 9.47 -5.95 3.46
C ALA A 32 9.69 -7.47 3.49
N GLU A 33 10.01 -8.01 4.68
CA GLU A 33 10.17 -9.45 4.91
C GLU A 33 8.87 -10.20 4.57
N TYR A 34 7.75 -9.72 5.10
CA TYR A 34 6.44 -10.33 4.89
C TYR A 34 5.93 -10.28 3.44
N ALA A 35 6.27 -9.22 2.71
CA ALA A 35 5.91 -9.06 1.30
C ALA A 35 6.94 -9.68 0.34
N HIS A 36 8.05 -10.24 0.86
CA HIS A 36 9.18 -10.77 0.08
C HIS A 36 9.73 -9.74 -0.93
N VAL A 37 9.94 -8.51 -0.48
CA VAL A 37 10.54 -7.42 -1.25
C VAL A 37 11.68 -6.78 -0.47
N SER A 38 12.49 -5.94 -1.13
CA SER A 38 13.55 -5.23 -0.40
C SER A 38 12.98 -4.11 0.47
N ARG A 39 13.61 -3.85 1.62
CA ARG A 39 13.28 -2.68 2.47
C ARG A 39 13.35 -1.37 1.68
N LYS A 40 14.34 -1.24 0.77
CA LYS A 40 14.47 -0.08 -0.12
C LYS A 40 13.24 0.11 -1.00
N ALA A 41 12.62 -0.98 -1.48
CA ALA A 41 11.39 -0.91 -2.26
C ALA A 41 10.21 -0.39 -1.44
N ILE A 42 10.07 -0.81 -0.16
CA ILE A 42 9.06 -0.25 0.75
C ILE A 42 9.27 1.24 0.99
N VAL A 43 10.52 1.65 1.30
CA VAL A 43 10.87 3.06 1.52
C VAL A 43 10.58 3.90 0.28
N ALA A 44 10.93 3.41 -0.91
CA ALA A 44 10.67 4.10 -2.17
C ALA A 44 9.18 4.18 -2.46
N LEU A 45 8.40 3.15 -2.15
CA LEU A 45 6.95 3.15 -2.35
C LEU A 45 6.23 4.11 -1.38
N GLU A 46 6.61 4.11 -0.10
CA GLU A 46 5.98 4.97 0.92
C GLU A 46 6.33 6.44 0.78
N ASN A 47 7.45 6.79 0.14
CA ASN A 47 7.89 8.17 -0.09
C ASN A 47 7.68 8.63 -1.54
N ASP A 48 6.97 7.84 -2.36
CA ASP A 48 6.73 8.23 -3.74
C ASP A 48 5.66 9.31 -3.83
N GLU A 49 6.01 10.43 -4.46
CA GLU A 49 5.12 11.55 -4.76
C GLU A 49 4.92 11.72 -6.29
N SER A 50 5.30 10.72 -7.08
CA SER A 50 5.22 10.75 -8.53
C SER A 50 3.78 10.59 -8.99
N VAL A 51 3.44 11.17 -10.14
CA VAL A 51 2.11 11.02 -10.76
C VAL A 51 1.92 9.68 -11.47
N ALA A 52 3.00 8.91 -11.65
CA ALA A 52 2.99 7.59 -12.28
C ALA A 52 4.07 6.68 -11.68
N LEU A 53 3.86 5.36 -11.76
CA LEU A 53 4.80 4.34 -11.32
C LEU A 53 5.19 3.41 -12.46
N ASP A 54 6.45 2.99 -12.51
CA ASP A 54 6.85 1.93 -13.43
C ASP A 54 6.24 0.57 -13.07
N TYR A 55 6.14 -0.33 -14.05
CA TYR A 55 5.53 -1.65 -13.89
C TYR A 55 6.14 -2.51 -12.76
N ARG A 56 7.44 -2.37 -12.48
CA ARG A 56 8.11 -3.13 -11.41
C ARG A 56 7.67 -2.62 -10.04
N ARG A 57 7.50 -1.30 -9.91
CA ARG A 57 7.00 -0.67 -8.69
C ARG A 57 5.53 -0.98 -8.45
N VAL A 58 4.73 -1.07 -9.52
CA VAL A 58 3.34 -1.55 -9.43
C VAL A 58 3.29 -3.00 -8.93
N ALA A 59 4.14 -3.89 -9.45
CA ALA A 59 4.22 -5.27 -8.96
C ALA A 59 4.66 -5.35 -7.47
N VAL A 60 5.50 -4.42 -7.00
CA VAL A 60 5.83 -4.31 -5.57
C VAL A 60 4.62 -3.83 -4.77
N LEU A 61 3.92 -2.80 -5.25
CA LEU A 61 2.71 -2.26 -4.61
C LEU A 61 1.66 -3.35 -4.42
N GLU A 62 1.37 -4.16 -5.44
CA GLU A 62 0.42 -5.27 -5.38
C GLU A 62 0.79 -6.30 -4.30
N LYS A 63 2.07 -6.71 -4.22
CA LYS A 63 2.55 -7.64 -3.19
C LYS A 63 2.39 -7.08 -1.79
N VAL A 64 2.70 -5.80 -1.62
CA VAL A 64 2.60 -5.11 -0.33
C VAL A 64 1.14 -4.95 0.11
N CYS A 65 0.25 -4.58 -0.80
CA CYS A 65 -1.20 -4.50 -0.57
C CYS A 65 -1.76 -5.85 -0.12
N ALA A 66 -1.51 -6.92 -0.89
CA ALA A 66 -1.97 -8.26 -0.55
C ALA A 66 -1.42 -8.74 0.82
N CYS A 67 -0.17 -8.37 1.14
CA CYS A 67 0.44 -8.67 2.43
C CYS A 67 -0.26 -7.98 3.61
N LEU A 68 -0.66 -6.71 3.43
CA LEU A 68 -1.39 -5.92 4.43
C LEU A 68 -2.83 -6.41 4.58
N GLU A 69 -3.51 -6.76 3.49
CA GLU A 69 -4.87 -7.32 3.53
C GLU A 69 -4.91 -8.64 4.29
N LYS A 70 -3.93 -9.53 4.06
CA LYS A 70 -3.75 -10.77 4.85
C LYS A 70 -3.55 -10.52 6.34
N ARG A 71 -3.09 -9.32 6.72
CA ARG A 71 -2.90 -8.87 8.12
C ARG A 71 -4.10 -8.12 8.68
N GLY A 72 -5.22 -8.13 7.97
CA GLY A 72 -6.47 -7.54 8.42
C GLY A 72 -6.61 -6.07 8.10
N VAL A 73 -5.90 -5.56 7.08
CA VAL A 73 -6.17 -4.24 6.51
C VAL A 73 -7.26 -4.35 5.45
N GLU A 74 -8.08 -3.32 5.34
CA GLU A 74 -9.02 -3.12 4.24
C GLU A 74 -8.82 -1.72 3.65
N PHE A 75 -8.60 -1.65 2.33
CA PHE A 75 -8.53 -0.40 1.58
C PHE A 75 -9.91 0.00 1.07
N ILE A 76 -10.30 1.25 1.28
CA ILE A 76 -11.65 1.75 0.98
C ILE A 76 -11.55 2.83 -0.09
N LYS A 77 -12.22 2.63 -1.22
CA LYS A 77 -12.30 3.62 -2.30
C LYS A 77 -13.07 4.87 -1.85
N ALA A 78 -12.77 6.01 -2.47
CA ALA A 78 -13.53 7.23 -2.29
C ALA A 78 -15.00 7.02 -2.68
N VAL A 79 -15.93 7.27 -1.76
CA VAL A 79 -17.38 7.09 -1.94
C VAL A 79 -18.13 8.13 -1.08
N GLY A 80 -19.22 8.68 -1.63
CA GLY A 80 -20.15 9.52 -0.86
C GLY A 80 -19.54 10.80 -0.30
N GLY A 81 -18.66 11.45 -1.07
CA GLY A 81 -17.97 12.69 -0.66
C GLY A 81 -16.82 12.49 0.32
N LYS A 82 -16.48 11.24 0.65
CA LYS A 82 -15.31 10.88 1.46
C LYS A 82 -14.19 10.39 0.55
N GLY A 83 -12.97 10.86 0.80
CA GLY A 83 -11.78 10.37 0.10
C GLY A 83 -11.48 8.90 0.40
N GLU A 84 -10.54 8.31 -0.32
CA GLU A 84 -10.09 6.96 -0.01
C GLU A 84 -9.46 6.86 1.38
N GLY A 85 -9.47 5.65 1.93
CA GLY A 85 -8.98 5.40 3.26
C GLY A 85 -8.57 3.95 3.50
N VAL A 86 -8.17 3.69 4.73
CA VAL A 86 -7.74 2.38 5.18
C VAL A 86 -8.28 2.12 6.58
N ARG A 87 -8.72 0.88 6.84
CA ARG A 87 -9.21 0.46 8.16
C ARG A 87 -8.73 -0.95 8.51
N LEU A 88 -8.93 -1.35 9.76
CA LEU A 88 -8.83 -2.75 10.15
C LEU A 88 -10.13 -3.48 9.78
N SER A 89 -10.00 -4.66 9.18
CA SER A 89 -11.13 -5.52 8.80
C SER A 89 -11.85 -6.13 10.01
N ARG A 90 -11.17 -6.20 11.16
CA ARG A 90 -11.72 -6.64 12.44
C ARG A 90 -11.33 -5.68 13.55
N PRO A 91 -12.18 -5.53 14.60
CA PRO A 91 -11.80 -4.78 15.78
C PRO A 91 -10.53 -5.36 16.41
N LYS A 92 -9.58 -4.48 16.80
CA LYS A 92 -8.47 -4.88 17.65
C LYS A 92 -9.06 -5.32 18.99
N ARG A 93 -9.08 -6.62 19.27
CA ARG A 93 -9.35 -7.11 20.63
C ARG A 93 -8.18 -6.60 21.50
N ARG A 94 -8.49 -5.73 22.44
CA ARG A 94 -7.53 -5.21 23.43
C ARG A 94 -7.31 -6.25 24.52
#